data_AF-A0A8T1FV97-F1
#
_entry.id   AF-A0A8T1FV97-F1
#
_cell.length_a   1.000
_cell.length_b   1.000
_cell.length_c   1.000
_cell.angle_alpha   90.00
_cell.angle_beta   90.00
_cell.angle_gamma   90.00
#
_symmetry.space_group_name_H-M   'P 1'
#
loop_
_entity.id
_entity.type
_entity.pdbx_description
1 polymer ?
#
loop_
_entity_poly.entity_id
_entity_poly.type
_entity_poly.pdbx_seq_one_letter_code
_entity_poly.pdbx_strand_id
1 'polypeptide(L)'
;MVQLDPKGEVLFLHLNANKLSGEVKREKIHHRAQAIKNVRDKLLKEGINHVPDQQEVDEELARLSLTPEPTLEPLEPDGLPDPAMWTHLLSFNTTSPRSFYRISAYRSTPQFPDWQRCYGQREIGKNQHFYTQEFADLPFSGLESHIRAIAQEAEQIRQHKVDALS
;
A
#
# COMPACT_ATOMS: atom_id res chain seq x y z
N MET A 1 -5.84 1.11 15.16
CA MET A 1 -6.76 0.59 16.20
C MET A 1 -6.01 -0.43 17.03
N VAL A 2 -6.18 -0.40 18.36
CA VAL A 2 -5.63 -1.42 19.27
C VAL A 2 -6.77 -2.38 19.61
N GLN A 3 -6.57 -3.68 19.41
CA GLN A 3 -7.46 -4.70 19.96
C GLN A 3 -6.85 -5.25 21.25
N LEU A 4 -7.69 -5.47 22.26
CA LEU A 4 -7.30 -6.06 23.54
C LEU A 4 -7.90 -7.47 23.64
N ASP A 5 -7.22 -8.38 24.33
CA ASP A 5 -7.75 -9.70 24.63
C ASP A 5 -8.76 -9.63 25.80
N PRO A 6 -9.45 -10.73 26.15
CA PRO A 6 -10.39 -10.76 27.27
C PRO A 6 -9.77 -10.41 28.63
N LYS A 7 -8.43 -10.46 28.76
CA LYS A 7 -7.67 -10.12 29.96
C LYS A 7 -7.15 -8.67 29.94
N GLY A 8 -7.36 -7.95 28.84
CA GLY A 8 -6.91 -6.57 28.66
C GLY A 8 -5.47 -6.45 28.15
N GLU A 9 -4.87 -7.52 27.66
CA GLU A 9 -3.55 -7.52 27.03
C GLU A 9 -3.65 -7.04 25.57
N VAL A 10 -2.60 -6.37 25.07
CA VAL A 10 -2.59 -5.85 23.70
C VAL A 10 -2.45 -6.98 22.71
N LEU A 11 -3.45 -7.15 21.85
CA LEU A 11 -3.48 -8.16 20.80
C LEU A 11 -2.79 -7.67 19.53
N PHE A 12 -3.17 -6.50 18.99
CA PHE A 12 -2.59 -5.96 17.74
C PHE A 12 -2.75 -4.44 17.61
N LEU A 13 -1.79 -3.79 16.94
CA LEU A 13 -1.85 -2.40 16.46
C LEU A 13 -2.08 -2.39 14.94
N HIS A 14 -3.30 -2.07 14.50
CA HIS A 14 -3.60 -1.89 13.09
C HIS A 14 -3.43 -0.42 12.68
N LEU A 15 -2.53 -0.11 11.75
CA LEU A 15 -2.54 1.12 10.96
C LEU A 15 -3.53 0.97 9.81
N ASN A 16 -4.66 1.68 9.87
CA ASN A 16 -5.79 1.49 8.94
C ASN A 16 -5.60 2.16 7.56
N ALA A 17 -4.41 2.70 7.29
CA ALA A 17 -4.13 3.46 6.07
C ALA A 17 -3.60 2.56 4.94
N ASN A 18 -2.74 1.60 5.26
CA ASN A 18 -2.17 0.67 4.29
C ASN A 18 -2.70 -0.74 4.59
N LYS A 19 -3.47 -1.27 3.64
CA LYS A 19 -3.86 -2.67 3.67
C LYS A 19 -2.70 -3.50 3.12
N LEU A 20 -2.44 -4.63 3.76
CA LEU A 20 -1.55 -5.64 3.20
C LEU A 20 -2.26 -6.28 2.01
N SER A 21 -1.77 -6.01 0.81
CA SER A 21 -2.42 -6.38 -0.45
C SER A 21 -1.63 -7.42 -1.24
N GLY A 22 -0.30 -7.40 -1.13
CA GLY A 22 0.60 -8.13 -2.01
C GLY A 22 0.65 -7.59 -3.44
N GLU A 23 -0.10 -6.54 -3.76
CA GLU A 23 -0.29 -6.03 -5.11
C GLU A 23 0.67 -4.89 -5.40
N VAL A 24 1.39 -5.00 -6.52
CA VAL A 24 2.12 -3.85 -7.06
C VAL A 24 1.09 -2.81 -7.49
N LYS A 25 1.01 -1.69 -6.79
CA LYS A 25 0.08 -0.61 -7.14
C LYS A 25 0.43 -0.05 -8.51
N ARG A 26 -0.47 -0.24 -9.47
CA ARG A 26 -0.33 0.25 -10.85
C ARG A 26 -1.34 1.35 -11.16
N GLU A 27 -0.97 2.23 -12.08
CA GLU A 27 -1.85 3.28 -12.57
C GLU A 27 -2.93 2.64 -13.45
N LYS A 28 -4.20 2.90 -13.15
CA LYS A 28 -5.29 2.42 -14.01
C LYS A 28 -5.24 3.15 -15.34
N ILE A 29 -4.81 2.48 -16.39
CA ILE A 29 -4.82 3.05 -17.74
C ILE A 29 -6.05 2.52 -18.48
N HIS A 30 -6.86 3.45 -18.99
CA HIS A 30 -7.94 3.11 -19.91
C HIS A 30 -7.36 2.80 -21.30
N HIS A 31 -6.83 1.59 -21.49
CA HIS A 31 -6.10 1.19 -22.71
C HIS A 31 -6.86 1.50 -24.00
N ARG A 32 -8.19 1.33 -24.03
CA ARG A 32 -9.01 1.67 -25.21
C ARG A 32 -9.05 3.17 -25.52
N ALA A 33 -9.18 4.00 -24.50
CA ALA A 33 -9.15 5.46 -24.69
C ALA A 33 -7.76 5.93 -25.14
N GLN A 34 -6.71 5.32 -24.58
CA GLN A 34 -5.34 5.59 -24.99
C GLN A 34 -5.06 5.10 -26.42
N ALA A 35 -5.59 3.95 -26.82
CA ALA A 35 -5.47 3.43 -28.18
C ALA A 35 -6.10 4.36 -29.21
N ILE A 36 -7.34 4.80 -28.97
CA ILE A 36 -8.03 5.78 -29.83
C ILE A 36 -7.22 7.07 -29.97
N LYS A 37 -6.66 7.57 -28.86
CA LYS A 37 -5.81 8.75 -28.86
C LYS A 37 -4.54 8.54 -29.71
N ASN A 38 -3.83 7.43 -29.51
CA ASN A 38 -2.60 7.12 -30.23
C ASN A 38 -2.83 7.00 -31.74
N VAL A 39 -3.89 6.28 -32.16
CA VAL A 39 -4.23 6.13 -33.59
C VAL A 39 -4.61 7.49 -34.18
N ARG A 40 -5.41 8.28 -33.47
CA ARG A 40 -5.80 9.63 -33.93
C ARG A 40 -4.58 10.55 -34.09
N ASP A 41 -3.66 10.55 -33.13
CA ASP A 41 -2.43 11.34 -33.19
C ASP A 41 -1.53 10.90 -34.35
N LYS A 42 -1.50 9.60 -34.67
CA LYS A 42 -0.79 9.05 -35.83
C LYS A 42 -1.40 9.56 -37.15
N LEU A 43 -2.72 9.43 -37.32
CA LEU A 43 -3.43 9.91 -38.52
C LEU A 43 -3.24 11.42 -38.72
N LEU A 44 -3.31 12.22 -37.65
CA LEU A 44 -3.08 13.66 -37.70
C LEU A 44 -1.65 14.02 -38.16
N LYS A 45 -0.63 13.26 -37.74
CA LYS A 45 0.75 13.44 -38.20
C LYS A 45 0.93 13.11 -39.68
N GLU A 46 0.13 12.18 -40.19
CA GLU A 46 0.10 11.81 -41.61
C GLU A 46 -0.76 12.79 -42.44
N GLY A 47 -1.35 13.82 -41.81
CA GLY A 47 -2.22 14.81 -42.46
C GLY A 47 -3.63 14.28 -42.76
N ILE A 48 -3.98 13.10 -42.23
CA ILE A 48 -5.28 12.45 -42.42
C ILE A 48 -6.21 12.90 -41.30
N ASN A 49 -7.23 13.69 -41.64
CA ASN A 49 -8.26 14.12 -40.70
C ASN A 49 -9.47 13.18 -40.76
N HIS A 50 -9.25 11.92 -40.39
CA HIS A 50 -10.26 10.86 -40.39
C HIS A 50 -10.47 10.29 -38.99
N VAL A 51 -11.64 9.70 -38.75
CA VAL A 51 -11.93 8.97 -37.50
C VAL A 51 -11.14 7.66 -37.54
N PRO A 52 -10.45 7.26 -36.45
CA PRO A 52 -9.74 5.98 -36.39
C PRO A 52 -10.62 4.80 -36.79
N ASP A 53 -10.11 3.91 -37.65
CA ASP A 53 -10.81 2.68 -37.96
C ASP A 53 -10.79 1.72 -36.75
N GLN A 54 -11.82 0.88 -36.65
CA GLN A 54 -11.95 -0.04 -35.53
C GLN A 54 -10.81 -1.07 -35.50
N GLN A 55 -10.34 -1.53 -36.67
CA GLN A 55 -9.23 -2.48 -36.74
C GLN A 55 -7.93 -1.86 -36.22
N GLU A 56 -7.61 -0.62 -36.61
CA GLU A 56 -6.40 0.08 -36.15
C GLU A 56 -6.44 0.33 -34.62
N VAL A 57 -7.62 0.63 -34.07
CA VAL A 57 -7.82 0.80 -32.63
C VAL A 57 -7.63 -0.53 -31.89
N ASP A 58 -8.15 -1.63 -32.43
CA ASP A 58 -8.03 -2.95 -31.80
C ASP A 58 -6.57 -3.48 -31.86
N GLU A 59 -5.83 -3.23 -32.95
CA GLU A 59 -4.40 -3.54 -33.05
C GLU A 59 -3.55 -2.72 -32.05
N GLU A 60 -3.84 -1.43 -31.93
CA GLU A 60 -3.20 -0.54 -30.95
C GLU A 60 -3.53 -0.96 -29.51
N LEU A 61 -4.77 -1.34 -29.24
CA LEU A 61 -5.22 -1.85 -27.95
C LEU A 61 -4.51 -3.16 -27.58
N ALA A 62 -4.35 -4.08 -28.53
CA ALA A 62 -3.58 -5.31 -28.33
C ALA A 62 -2.13 -4.98 -27.96
N ARG A 63 -1.50 -4.02 -28.64
CA ARG A 63 -0.13 -3.57 -28.33
C ARG A 63 -0.03 -2.97 -26.92
N LEU A 64 -0.95 -2.09 -26.54
CA LEU A 64 -0.96 -1.47 -25.21
C LEU A 64 -1.18 -2.49 -24.11
N SER A 65 -1.99 -3.52 -24.36
CA SER A 65 -2.29 -4.58 -23.39
C SER A 65 -1.11 -5.51 -23.11
N LEU A 66 -0.10 -5.56 -24.00
CA LEU A 66 1.16 -6.29 -23.77
C LEU A 66 2.11 -5.55 -22.82
N THR A 67 1.92 -4.25 -22.61
CA THR A 67 2.79 -3.45 -21.74
C THR A 67 2.16 -3.40 -20.35
N PRO A 68 2.88 -3.80 -19.28
CA PRO A 68 2.36 -3.66 -17.93
C PRO A 68 2.12 -2.19 -17.61
N GLU A 69 0.99 -1.90 -16.96
CA GLU A 69 0.66 -0.55 -16.47
C GLU A 69 1.81 0.01 -15.60
N PRO A 70 2.09 1.32 -15.65
CA PRO A 70 3.10 1.96 -14.84
C PRO A 70 2.87 1.74 -13.35
N THR A 71 3.94 1.47 -12.62
CA THR A 71 3.90 1.35 -11.17
C THR A 71 3.70 2.73 -10.52
N LEU A 72 2.69 2.87 -9.65
CA LEU A 72 2.39 4.10 -8.90
C LEU A 72 3.35 4.33 -7.73
N GLU A 73 3.72 3.26 -7.03
CA GLU A 73 4.62 3.30 -5.88
C GLU A 73 5.79 2.35 -6.13
N PRO A 74 7.05 2.82 -6.06
CA PRO A 74 8.19 1.93 -6.25
C PRO A 74 8.14 0.79 -5.23
N LEU A 75 8.68 -0.36 -5.62
CA LEU A 75 8.88 -1.45 -4.68
C LEU A 75 9.74 -0.99 -3.51
N GLU A 76 9.51 -1.60 -2.36
CA GLU A 76 10.35 -1.42 -1.19
C GLU A 76 11.77 -1.95 -1.46
N PRO A 77 12.79 -1.54 -0.67
CA PRO A 77 14.16 -2.01 -0.84
C PRO A 77 14.34 -3.54 -0.81
N ASP A 78 13.40 -4.25 -0.19
CA ASP A 78 13.35 -5.72 -0.15
C ASP A 78 12.60 -6.35 -1.34
N GLY A 79 12.16 -5.55 -2.31
CA GLY A 79 11.46 -5.99 -3.52
C GLY A 79 9.97 -6.31 -3.33
N LEU A 80 9.42 -6.06 -2.14
CA LEU A 80 8.01 -6.30 -1.84
C LEU A 80 7.15 -5.06 -2.15
N PRO A 81 5.88 -5.25 -2.54
CA PRO A 81 5.02 -4.14 -2.96
C PRO A 81 4.38 -3.37 -1.80
N ASP A 82 4.05 -4.05 -0.71
CA ASP A 82 3.52 -3.39 0.48
C ASP A 82 4.68 -2.84 1.33
N PRO A 83 4.56 -1.65 1.96
CA PRO A 83 5.60 -1.08 2.80
C PRO A 83 5.83 -1.86 4.12
N ALA A 84 7.06 -1.85 4.62
CA ALA A 84 7.35 -2.25 6.00
C ALA A 84 6.88 -1.17 6.99
N MET A 85 6.15 -1.56 8.03
CA MET A 85 5.47 -0.66 8.97
C MET A 85 5.87 -0.88 10.43
N TRP A 86 6.32 -2.08 10.79
CA TRP A 86 6.59 -2.45 12.19
C TRP A 86 7.97 -1.96 12.61
N THR A 87 7.99 -0.83 13.31
CA THR A 87 9.23 -0.22 13.81
C THR A 87 9.46 -0.47 15.30
N HIS A 88 8.41 -0.44 16.12
CA HIS A 88 8.50 -0.58 17.57
C HIS A 88 7.33 -1.36 18.13
N LEU A 89 7.59 -2.10 19.21
CA LEU A 89 6.58 -2.65 20.10
C LEU A 89 6.38 -1.70 21.30
N LEU A 90 5.13 -1.33 21.57
CA LEU A 90 4.77 -0.54 22.75
C LEU A 90 4.07 -1.42 23.78
N SER A 91 4.61 -1.41 25.00
CA SER A 91 4.04 -2.11 26.16
C SER A 91 3.63 -1.11 27.23
N PHE A 92 2.55 -1.40 27.96
CA PHE A 92 2.07 -0.52 29.02
C PHE A 92 2.93 -0.61 30.28
N ASN A 93 3.14 0.52 30.94
CA ASN A 93 3.66 0.54 32.29
C ASN A 93 2.54 0.24 33.29
N THR A 94 2.51 -0.98 33.83
CA THR A 94 1.43 -1.45 34.72
C THR A 94 1.28 -0.63 36.01
N THR A 95 2.29 0.16 36.38
CA THR A 95 2.22 1.06 37.55
C THR A 95 1.53 2.39 37.25
N SER A 96 1.38 2.76 35.98
CA SER A 96 0.79 4.03 35.57
C SER A 96 -0.73 3.99 35.58
N PRO A 97 -1.42 5.04 36.10
CA PRO A 97 -2.87 5.13 36.04
C PRO A 97 -3.43 5.06 34.62
N ARG A 98 -4.58 4.39 34.45
CA ARG A 98 -5.25 4.24 33.15
C ARG A 98 -5.58 5.57 32.46
N SER A 99 -5.72 6.65 33.22
CA SER A 99 -5.97 8.00 32.70
C SER A 99 -4.86 8.53 31.78
N PHE A 100 -3.65 7.97 31.86
CA PHE A 100 -2.52 8.33 30.99
C PHE A 100 -2.52 7.60 29.64
N TYR A 101 -3.36 6.58 29.46
CA TYR A 101 -3.50 5.82 28.21
C TYR A 101 -4.61 6.38 27.33
N ARG A 102 -4.49 7.65 26.95
CA ARG A 102 -5.45 8.31 26.05
C ARG A 102 -4.95 8.34 24.63
N ILE A 103 -5.78 7.85 23.69
CA ILE A 103 -5.53 8.00 22.26
C ILE A 103 -5.82 9.46 21.90
N SER A 104 -4.79 10.19 21.52
CA SER A 104 -4.92 11.57 21.04
C SER A 104 -4.93 11.61 19.52
N ALA A 105 -5.60 12.59 18.94
CA ALA A 105 -5.51 12.88 17.51
C ALA A 105 -4.51 14.01 17.28
N TYR A 106 -3.63 13.87 16.28
CA TYR A 106 -2.63 14.87 15.92
C TYR A 106 -2.49 14.98 14.40
N ARG A 107 -1.85 16.06 13.92
CA ARG A 107 -1.46 16.23 12.51
C ARG A 107 0.01 15.87 12.35
N SER A 108 0.36 15.08 11.34
CA SER A 108 1.74 14.64 11.10
C SER A 108 2.40 15.33 9.91
N THR A 109 1.99 16.54 9.58
CA THR A 109 2.63 17.37 8.54
C THR A 109 4.14 17.48 8.82
N PRO A 110 5.02 17.31 7.81
CA PRO A 110 4.73 17.13 6.38
C PRO A 110 4.55 15.67 5.91
N GLN A 111 4.66 14.67 6.80
CA GLN A 111 4.57 13.26 6.40
C GLN A 111 3.19 12.88 5.83
N PHE A 112 2.13 13.49 6.34
CA PHE A 112 0.78 13.35 5.81
C PHE A 112 0.15 14.73 5.56
N PRO A 113 -0.81 14.84 4.62
CA PRO A 113 -1.54 16.08 4.38
C PRO A 113 -2.22 16.63 5.64
N ASP A 114 -2.32 17.95 5.74
CA ASP A 114 -2.80 18.67 6.92
C ASP A 114 -4.23 18.29 7.37
N TRP A 115 -5.06 17.83 6.42
CA TRP A 115 -6.43 17.40 6.68
C TRP A 115 -6.52 15.99 7.29
N GLN A 116 -5.46 15.18 7.16
CA GLN A 116 -5.43 13.81 7.66
C GLN A 116 -5.02 13.81 9.14
N ARG A 117 -5.91 13.34 10.02
CA ARG A 117 -5.59 13.14 11.43
C ARG A 117 -4.95 11.78 11.67
N CYS A 118 -3.84 11.79 12.37
CA CYS A 118 -3.19 10.61 12.93
C CYS A 118 -3.69 10.40 14.36
N TYR A 119 -3.69 9.15 14.83
CA TYR A 119 -4.16 8.79 16.17
C TYR A 119 -3.04 8.11 16.95
N GLY A 120 -2.99 8.33 18.27
CA GLY A 120 -1.96 7.81 19.16
C GLY A 120 -0.96 8.91 19.54
N GLN A 121 0.33 8.58 19.48
CA GLN A 121 1.40 9.48 19.89
C GLN A 121 2.42 9.66 18.76
N ARG A 122 2.83 10.92 18.52
CA ARG A 122 3.78 11.25 17.46
C ARG A 122 5.22 10.87 17.82
N GLU A 123 5.60 11.13 19.07
CA GLU A 123 6.96 10.95 19.55
C GLU A 123 7.04 9.64 20.34
N ILE A 124 7.55 8.60 19.66
CA ILE A 124 7.81 7.28 20.25
C ILE A 124 8.93 7.41 21.30
N GLY A 125 8.83 6.66 22.40
CA GLY A 125 9.85 6.63 23.47
C GLY A 125 9.82 7.80 24.46
N LYS A 126 9.14 8.92 24.17
CA LYS A 126 9.05 10.06 25.12
C LYS A 126 8.01 9.91 26.22
N ASN A 127 7.13 8.91 26.12
CA ASN A 127 6.08 8.68 27.10
C ASN A 127 6.54 7.72 28.20
N GLN A 128 6.72 8.22 29.42
CA GLN A 128 7.08 7.40 30.58
C GLN A 128 6.07 6.29 30.95
N HIS A 129 4.85 6.38 30.41
CA HIS A 129 3.79 5.40 30.63
C HIS A 129 3.87 4.21 29.67
N PHE A 130 4.76 4.25 28.67
CA PHE A 130 4.98 3.15 27.75
C PHE A 130 6.44 2.71 27.76
N TYR A 131 6.66 1.40 27.72
CA TYR A 131 7.93 0.84 27.32
C TYR A 131 7.95 0.72 25.80
N THR A 132 9.02 1.21 25.20
CA THR A 132 9.24 1.11 23.76
C THR A 132 10.40 0.16 23.54
N GLN A 133 10.21 -0.81 22.67
CA GLN A 133 11.26 -1.69 22.19
C GLN A 133 11.30 -1.62 20.66
N GLU A 134 12.49 -1.52 20.08
CA GLU A 134 12.62 -1.61 18.62
C GLU A 134 12.21 -3.00 18.16
N PHE A 135 11.41 -3.06 17.09
CA PHE A 135 10.96 -4.34 16.56
C PHE A 135 12.12 -5.15 16.00
N ALA A 136 13.17 -4.48 15.51
CA ALA A 136 14.40 -5.09 15.00
C ALA A 136 15.14 -5.93 16.05
N ASP A 137 15.04 -5.57 17.33
CA ASP A 137 15.71 -6.25 18.44
C ASP A 137 14.97 -7.50 18.93
N LEU A 138 13.77 -7.75 18.43
CA LEU A 138 12.94 -8.88 18.84
C LEU A 138 13.37 -10.18 18.13
N PRO A 139 13.22 -11.35 18.78
CA PRO A 139 13.57 -12.64 18.17
C PRO A 139 12.70 -13.00 16.95
N PHE A 140 11.62 -12.26 16.73
CA PHE A 140 10.68 -12.41 15.61
C PHE A 140 10.65 -11.16 14.71
N SER A 141 11.74 -10.39 14.67
CA SER A 141 11.85 -9.17 13.85
C SER A 141 11.55 -9.38 12.36
N GLY A 142 11.79 -10.58 11.82
CA GLY A 142 11.46 -10.94 10.43
C GLY A 142 9.98 -11.27 10.15
N LEU A 143 9.10 -11.24 11.16
CA LEU A 143 7.70 -11.64 11.01
C LEU A 143 6.94 -10.78 9.99
N GLU A 144 7.17 -9.46 9.98
CA GLU A 144 6.52 -8.57 9.03
C GLU A 144 6.90 -8.91 7.57
N SER A 145 8.19 -9.10 7.31
CA SER A 145 8.68 -9.47 5.98
C SER A 145 8.08 -10.78 5.51
N HIS A 146 7.96 -11.79 6.38
CA HIS A 146 7.32 -13.06 6.03
C HIS A 146 5.84 -12.88 5.67
N ILE A 147 5.10 -12.10 6.47
CA ILE A 147 3.69 -11.82 6.21
C ILE A 147 3.51 -11.07 4.87
N ARG A 148 4.39 -10.10 4.58
CA ARG A 148 4.40 -9.35 3.31
C ARG A 148 4.71 -10.24 2.11
N ALA A 149 5.68 -11.14 2.23
CA ALA A 149 6.00 -12.11 1.18
C ALA A 149 4.82 -13.06 0.88
N ILE A 150 4.14 -13.57 1.93
CA ILE A 150 2.95 -14.40 1.77
C ILE A 150 1.82 -13.66 1.05
N ALA A 151 1.61 -12.37 1.36
CA ALA A 151 0.62 -11.55 0.68
C ALA A 151 0.94 -11.41 -0.82
N GLN A 152 2.19 -11.13 -1.16
CA GLN A 152 2.65 -11.05 -2.56
C GLN A 152 2.45 -12.38 -3.30
N GLU A 153 2.80 -13.51 -2.68
CA GLU A 153 2.59 -14.83 -3.26
C GLU A 153 1.11 -15.11 -3.52
N ALA A 154 0.23 -14.81 -2.56
CA ALA A 154 -1.21 -14.97 -2.71
C ALA A 154 -1.76 -14.17 -3.89
N GLU A 155 -1.27 -12.95 -4.08
CA GLU A 155 -1.66 -12.08 -5.19
C GLU A 155 -1.15 -12.60 -6.54
N GLN A 156 0.08 -13.10 -6.61
CA GLN A 156 0.60 -13.76 -7.81
C GLN A 156 -0.24 -14.98 -8.22
N ILE A 157 -0.65 -15.80 -7.24
CA ILE A 157 -1.54 -16.95 -7.48
C ILE A 157 -2.91 -16.47 -7.98
N ARG A 158 -3.47 -15.39 -7.39
CA ARG A 158 -4.73 -14.81 -7.82
C ARG A 158 -4.64 -14.32 -9.26
N GLN A 159 -3.60 -13.58 -9.61
CA GLN A 159 -3.42 -13.03 -10.95
C GLN A 159 -3.23 -14.14 -11.99
N HIS A 160 -2.42 -15.15 -11.71
CA HIS A 160 -2.25 -16.29 -12.60
C HIS A 160 -3.58 -17.02 -12.88
N LYS A 161 -4.47 -17.12 -11.88
CA LYS A 161 -5.81 -17.68 -12.08
C LYS A 161 -6.69 -16.80 -12.96
N VAL A 162 -6.61 -15.48 -12.83
CA VAL A 162 -7.34 -14.54 -13.69
C VAL A 162 -6.86 -14.63 -15.13
N ASP A 163 -5.54 -14.65 -15.33
CA ASP A 163 -4.93 -14.72 -16.66
C ASP A 163 -5.25 -16.06 -17.36
N ALA A 164 -5.33 -17.16 -16.61
CA ALA A 164 -5.71 -18.47 -17.14
C ALA A 164 -7.21 -18.58 -17.51
N LEU A 165 -8.05 -17.66 -17.02
CA LEU A 165 -9.50 -17.63 -17.28
C LEU A 165 -9.89 -16.57 -18.33
N SER A 166 -8.94 -15.75 -18.78
CA SER A 166 -9.14 -14.66 -19.74
C SER A 166 -8.73 -15.09 -21.15
#